data_AF-A0A8T1SIX1-F1
#
_entry.id   AF-A0A8T1SIX1-F1
#
_cell.length_a   1.000
_cell.length_b   1.000
_cell.length_c   1.000
_cell.angle_alpha   90.00
_cell.angle_beta   90.00
_cell.angle_gamma   90.00
#
_symmetry.space_group_name_H-M   'P 1'
#
loop_
_entity.id
_entity.type
_entity.pdbx_description
1 polymer ?
#
loop_
_entity_poly.entity_id
_entity_poly.type
_entity_poly.pdbx_seq_one_letter_code
_entity_poly.pdbx_strand_id
1 'polypeptide(L)'
;INVENMDLECKKFAKDIRNLDKEMRAWDAFAGLDNRVKNILTSLRAVAELQNPAIRERHWNQLMQATGVTFTMDADTTLADLLTLNLHNFEDEVRGIVDKAVKEMSMEKVLKELKSTWSSMEFQYELHPRTNIPLLKSDEELIETLEDNQVQLQNLMTSK
;
A
#
# COMPACT_ATOMS: atom_id res chain seq x y z
N ILE A 1 -0.29 2.22 17.32
CA ILE A 1 -0.37 0.75 17.59
C ILE A 1 0.99 0.11 17.26
N ASN A 2 1.64 -0.54 18.23
CA ASN A 2 2.89 -1.30 17.97
C ASN A 2 2.54 -2.75 17.58
N VAL A 3 2.30 -2.96 16.28
CA VAL A 3 1.91 -4.26 15.72
C VAL A 3 3.01 -5.30 15.88
N GLU A 4 4.27 -4.89 15.78
CA GLU A 4 5.44 -5.77 15.93
C GLU A 4 5.51 -6.38 17.34
N ASN A 5 5.35 -5.57 18.37
CA ASN A 5 5.32 -6.04 19.75
C ASN A 5 4.11 -6.96 20.01
N MET A 6 2.94 -6.62 19.45
CA MET A 6 1.74 -7.45 19.57
C MET A 6 1.89 -8.81 18.87
N ASP A 7 2.53 -8.85 17.69
CA ASP A 7 2.82 -10.09 16.97
C ASP A 7 3.81 -10.98 17.74
N LEU A 8 4.86 -10.37 18.33
CA LEU A 8 5.80 -11.08 19.19
C LEU A 8 5.11 -11.72 20.40
N GLU A 9 4.26 -10.99 21.12
CA GLU A 9 3.52 -11.52 22.26
C GLU A 9 2.52 -12.61 21.84
N CYS A 10 1.80 -12.43 20.72
CA CYS A 10 0.88 -13.46 20.22
C CYS A 10 1.61 -14.74 19.79
N LYS A 11 2.82 -14.62 19.22
CA LYS A 11 3.69 -15.77 18.91
C LYS A 11 4.17 -16.50 20.17
N LYS A 12 4.46 -15.77 21.26
CA LYS A 12 4.76 -16.38 22.57
C LYS A 12 3.56 -17.15 23.10
N PHE A 13 2.37 -16.53 23.12
CA PHE A 13 1.14 -17.22 23.53
C PHE A 13 0.86 -18.47 22.70
N ALA A 14 1.03 -18.40 21.38
CA ALA A 14 0.88 -19.57 20.50
C ALA A 14 1.86 -20.70 20.85
N LYS A 15 3.08 -20.36 21.27
CA LYS A 15 4.09 -21.34 21.72
C LYS A 15 3.69 -21.96 23.07
N ASP A 16 3.25 -21.13 24.01
CA ASP A 16 2.84 -21.58 25.34
C ASP A 16 1.62 -22.50 25.28
N ILE A 17 0.63 -22.18 24.44
CA ILE A 17 -0.52 -23.04 24.17
C ILE A 17 -0.07 -24.40 23.63
N ARG A 18 0.87 -24.44 22.67
CA ARG A 18 1.37 -25.71 22.13
C ARG A 18 2.12 -26.58 23.14
N ASN A 19 2.71 -25.94 24.16
CA ASN A 19 3.44 -26.59 25.24
C ASN A 19 2.54 -27.11 26.36
N LEU A 20 1.24 -26.77 26.35
CA LEU A 20 0.26 -27.38 27.24
C LEU A 20 0.18 -28.90 27.01
N ASP A 21 -0.32 -29.61 28.02
CA ASP A 21 -0.40 -31.07 27.98
C ASP A 21 -1.16 -31.55 26.74
N LYS A 22 -0.66 -32.64 26.15
CA LYS A 22 -1.25 -33.26 24.95
C LYS A 22 -2.68 -33.71 25.20
N GLU A 23 -3.03 -34.09 26.43
CA GLU A 23 -4.41 -34.46 26.80
C GLU A 23 -5.38 -33.28 26.67
N MET A 24 -4.92 -32.05 26.93
CA MET A 24 -5.73 -30.84 26.81
C MET A 24 -6.08 -30.53 25.35
N ARG A 25 -5.35 -31.06 24.37
CA ARG A 25 -5.60 -30.80 22.93
C ARG A 25 -6.94 -31.35 22.44
N ALA A 26 -7.49 -32.33 23.15
CA ALA A 26 -8.80 -32.89 22.86
C ALA A 26 -9.95 -32.01 23.40
N TRP A 27 -9.66 -30.99 24.21
CA TRP A 27 -10.68 -30.15 24.81
C TRP A 27 -11.10 -29.05 23.85
N ASP A 28 -12.41 -28.83 23.74
CA ASP A 28 -12.96 -27.72 22.93
C ASP A 28 -12.42 -26.36 23.39
N ALA A 29 -12.16 -26.19 24.69
CA ALA A 29 -11.54 -24.99 25.24
C ALA A 29 -10.12 -24.74 24.70
N PHE A 30 -9.33 -25.80 24.51
CA PHE A 30 -8.01 -25.70 23.90
C PHE A 30 -8.12 -25.31 22.42
N ALA A 31 -8.98 -26.01 21.67
CA ALA A 31 -9.18 -25.73 20.26
C ALA A 31 -9.68 -24.28 20.03
N GLY A 32 -10.62 -23.82 20.86
CA GLY A 32 -11.12 -22.44 20.83
C GLY A 32 -10.03 -21.41 21.12
N LEU A 33 -9.18 -21.65 22.13
CA LEU A 33 -8.08 -20.76 22.46
C LEU A 33 -7.00 -20.71 21.36
N ASP A 34 -6.59 -21.87 20.84
CA ASP A 34 -5.60 -21.98 19.77
C ASP A 34 -6.09 -21.28 18.48
N ASN A 35 -7.35 -21.50 18.10
CA ASN A 35 -7.97 -20.81 16.97
C ASN A 35 -8.04 -19.30 17.18
N ARG A 36 -8.39 -18.85 18.38
CA ARG A 36 -8.45 -17.41 18.67
C ARG A 36 -7.08 -16.74 18.55
N VAL A 37 -6.02 -17.38 19.06
CA VAL A 37 -4.65 -16.86 18.93
C VAL A 37 -4.19 -16.85 17.46
N LYS A 38 -4.51 -17.90 16.69
CA LYS A 38 -4.23 -17.94 15.24
C LYS A 38 -4.95 -16.81 14.49
N ASN A 39 -6.23 -16.59 14.76
CA ASN A 39 -7.01 -15.53 14.12
C ASN A 39 -6.48 -14.13 14.47
N ILE A 40 -6.03 -13.93 15.72
CA ILE A 40 -5.35 -12.69 16.13
C ILE A 40 -4.05 -12.50 15.34
N LEU A 41 -3.22 -13.55 15.21
CA LEU A 41 -1.97 -13.47 14.43
C LEU A 41 -2.22 -13.11 12.96
N THR A 42 -3.23 -13.71 12.32
CA THR A 42 -3.60 -13.36 10.94
C THR A 42 -4.09 -11.92 10.85
N SER A 43 -4.93 -11.49 11.79
CA SER A 43 -5.45 -10.12 11.81
C SER A 43 -4.32 -9.09 12.04
N LEU A 44 -3.35 -9.39 12.90
CA LEU A 44 -2.18 -8.54 13.13
C LEU A 44 -1.32 -8.37 11.88
N ARG A 45 -1.16 -9.42 11.06
CA ARG A 45 -0.48 -9.33 9.77
C ARG A 45 -1.20 -8.39 8.82
N ALA A 46 -2.52 -8.55 8.68
CA ALA A 46 -3.35 -7.66 7.86
C ALA A 46 -3.23 -6.20 8.32
N VAL A 47 -3.21 -5.96 9.63
CA VAL A 47 -3.01 -4.60 10.19
C VAL A 47 -1.62 -4.06 9.86
N ALA A 48 -0.57 -4.88 9.95
CA ALA A 48 0.78 -4.47 9.58
C ALA A 48 0.85 -4.03 8.11
N GLU A 49 0.19 -4.77 7.21
CA GLU A 49 0.11 -4.40 5.79
C GLU A 49 -0.68 -3.09 5.58
N LEU A 50 -1.78 -2.90 6.32
CA LEU A 50 -2.60 -1.69 6.26
C LEU A 50 -1.93 -0.44 6.87
N GLN A 51 -0.86 -0.61 7.67
CA GLN A 51 -0.03 0.51 8.14
C GLN A 51 0.87 1.10 7.04
N ASN A 52 0.84 0.54 5.83
CA ASN A 52 1.59 1.08 4.70
C ASN A 52 1.19 2.54 4.41
N PRO A 53 2.14 3.48 4.28
CA PRO A 53 1.85 4.91 4.05
C PRO A 53 1.15 5.20 2.71
N ALA A 54 1.13 4.25 1.77
CA ALA A 54 0.36 4.36 0.54
C ALA A 54 -1.17 4.30 0.77
N ILE A 55 -1.59 3.73 1.91
CA ILE A 55 -2.99 3.64 2.31
C ILE A 55 -3.52 5.03 2.64
N ARG A 56 -4.75 5.31 2.17
CA ARG A 56 -5.43 6.61 2.27
C ARG A 56 -6.91 6.36 2.48
N GLU A 57 -7.68 7.41 2.76
CA GLU A 57 -9.12 7.34 3.03
C GLU A 57 -9.90 6.50 1.99
N ARG A 58 -9.60 6.64 0.70
CA ARG A 58 -10.24 5.84 -0.36
C ARG A 58 -10.03 4.32 -0.23
N HIS A 59 -8.90 3.90 0.32
CA HIS A 59 -8.55 2.50 0.56
C HIS A 59 -9.25 1.98 1.82
N TRP A 60 -9.33 2.80 2.87
CA TRP A 60 -10.12 2.51 4.06
C TRP A 60 -11.61 2.33 3.73
N ASN A 61 -12.16 3.19 2.86
CA ASN A 61 -13.53 3.07 2.39
C ASN A 61 -13.77 1.75 1.62
N GLN A 62 -12.81 1.31 0.80
CA GLN A 62 -12.89 0.00 0.12
C GLN A 62 -12.87 -1.15 1.12
N LEU A 63 -12.02 -1.08 2.15
CA LEU A 63 -11.93 -2.10 3.19
C LEU A 63 -13.22 -2.17 4.03
N MET A 64 -13.82 -1.03 4.36
CA MET A 64 -15.11 -0.97 5.07
C MET A 64 -16.24 -1.60 4.25
N GLN A 65 -16.25 -1.36 2.94
CA GLN A 65 -17.23 -1.99 2.03
C GLN A 65 -17.04 -3.50 1.94
N ALA A 66 -15.79 -3.98 1.87
CA ALA A 66 -15.49 -5.41 1.79
C ALA A 66 -15.84 -6.16 3.08
N THR A 67 -15.51 -5.57 4.24
CA THR A 67 -15.74 -6.17 5.56
C THR A 67 -17.17 -5.98 6.06
N GLY A 68 -17.92 -5.03 5.51
CA GLY A 68 -19.25 -4.65 5.98
C GLY A 68 -19.24 -3.93 7.33
N VAL A 69 -18.06 -3.54 7.83
CA VAL A 69 -17.89 -2.85 9.10
C VAL A 69 -17.45 -1.41 8.84
N THR A 70 -18.12 -0.46 9.47
CA THR A 70 -17.72 0.96 9.42
C THR A 70 -16.75 1.23 10.56
N PHE A 71 -15.55 1.71 10.23
CA PHE A 71 -14.56 2.12 11.23
C PHE A 71 -13.69 3.25 10.68
N THR A 72 -13.14 4.05 11.57
CA THR A 72 -12.21 5.12 11.22
C THR A 72 -10.87 4.78 11.87
N MET A 73 -9.82 4.56 11.07
CA MET A 73 -8.48 4.40 11.64
C MET A 73 -7.95 5.76 12.02
N ASP A 74 -7.96 6.03 13.32
CA ASP A 74 -7.35 7.18 13.96
C ASP A 74 -6.21 6.74 14.90
N ALA A 75 -5.59 7.71 15.57
CA ALA A 75 -4.54 7.44 16.55
C ALA A 75 -5.06 6.64 17.77
N ASP A 76 -6.37 6.67 18.00
CA ASP A 76 -7.07 6.05 19.13
C ASP A 76 -7.54 4.62 18.82
N THR A 77 -7.45 4.19 17.57
CA THR A 77 -7.83 2.85 17.13
C THR A 77 -7.07 1.80 17.94
N THR A 78 -7.81 0.92 18.59
CA THR A 78 -7.26 -0.09 19.47
C THR A 78 -7.12 -1.44 18.77
N LEU A 79 -6.32 -2.33 19.35
CA LEU A 79 -6.27 -3.72 18.90
C LEU A 79 -7.65 -4.39 19.01
N ALA A 80 -8.46 -4.02 20.00
CA ALA A 80 -9.80 -4.57 20.14
C ALA A 80 -10.68 -4.20 18.93
N ASP A 81 -10.62 -2.95 18.47
CA ASP A 81 -11.35 -2.48 17.29
C ASP A 81 -10.92 -3.27 16.05
N LEU A 82 -9.63 -3.47 15.86
CA LEU A 82 -9.08 -4.26 14.75
C LEU A 82 -9.48 -5.75 14.81
N LEU A 83 -9.64 -6.30 16.00
CA LEU A 83 -10.14 -7.67 16.19
C LEU A 83 -11.64 -7.79 15.90
N THR A 84 -12.43 -6.74 16.11
CA THR A 84 -13.86 -6.74 15.71
C THR A 84 -14.05 -6.75 14.20
N LEU A 85 -13.06 -6.29 13.44
CA LEU A 85 -13.09 -6.31 11.97
C LEU A 85 -12.96 -7.73 11.39
N ASN A 86 -12.56 -8.72 12.19
CA ASN A 86 -12.34 -10.10 11.74
C ASN A 86 -11.49 -10.20 10.46
N LEU A 87 -10.42 -9.39 10.37
CA LEU A 87 -9.56 -9.30 9.17
C LEU A 87 -8.98 -10.64 8.73
N HIS A 88 -8.88 -11.62 9.64
CA HIS A 88 -8.52 -13.00 9.32
C HIS A 88 -9.43 -13.68 8.28
N ASN A 89 -10.64 -13.17 8.03
CA ASN A 89 -11.55 -13.66 6.99
C ASN A 89 -11.41 -12.91 5.65
N PHE A 90 -10.64 -11.83 5.61
CA PHE A 90 -10.53 -10.91 4.48
C PHE A 90 -9.06 -10.65 4.08
N GLU A 91 -8.19 -11.65 4.26
CA GLU A 91 -6.75 -11.51 4.04
C GLU A 91 -6.44 -11.14 2.58
N ASP A 92 -7.12 -11.78 1.63
CA ASP A 92 -6.91 -11.53 0.21
C ASP A 92 -7.42 -10.14 -0.22
N GLU A 93 -8.54 -9.68 0.34
CA GLU A 93 -9.06 -8.34 0.13
C GLU A 93 -8.12 -7.28 0.70
N VAL A 94 -7.60 -7.48 1.92
CA VAL A 94 -6.63 -6.58 2.53
C VAL A 94 -5.38 -6.48 1.67
N ARG A 95 -4.80 -7.63 1.27
CA ARG A 95 -3.62 -7.67 0.40
C ARG A 95 -3.88 -6.96 -0.92
N GLY A 96 -5.02 -7.21 -1.56
CA GLY A 96 -5.41 -6.56 -2.81
C GLY A 96 -5.53 -5.03 -2.68
N ILE A 97 -6.09 -4.54 -1.57
CA ILE A 97 -6.21 -3.10 -1.30
C ILE A 97 -4.82 -2.48 -1.07
N VAL A 98 -3.94 -3.15 -0.33
CA VAL A 98 -2.58 -2.68 -0.06
C VAL A 98 -1.76 -2.64 -1.35
N ASP A 99 -1.81 -3.69 -2.16
CA ASP A 99 -1.13 -3.74 -3.45
C ASP A 99 -1.60 -2.64 -4.39
N LYS A 100 -2.92 -2.42 -4.45
CA LYS A 100 -3.52 -1.32 -5.22
C LYS A 100 -3.01 0.03 -4.73
N ALA A 101 -3.01 0.27 -3.42
CA ALA A 101 -2.55 1.52 -2.84
C ALA A 101 -1.07 1.79 -3.17
N VAL A 102 -0.20 0.78 -3.04
CA VAL A 102 1.23 0.87 -3.36
C VAL A 102 1.44 1.18 -4.84
N LYS A 103 0.71 0.51 -5.73
CA LYS A 103 0.75 0.79 -7.17
C LYS A 103 0.31 2.22 -7.47
N GLU A 104 -0.81 2.67 -6.90
CA GLU A 104 -1.31 4.03 -7.08
C GLU A 104 -0.30 5.08 -6.61
N MET A 105 0.33 4.89 -5.45
CA MET A 105 1.37 5.79 -4.95
C MET A 105 2.58 5.85 -5.89
N SER A 106 3.00 4.71 -6.45
CA SER A 106 4.09 4.66 -7.44
C SER A 106 3.73 5.43 -8.71
N MET A 107 2.52 5.22 -9.24
CA MET A 107 2.02 5.94 -10.42
C MET A 107 1.95 7.45 -10.18
N GLU A 108 1.43 7.88 -9.03
CA GLU A 108 1.37 9.30 -8.64
C GLU A 108 2.76 9.92 -8.54
N LYS A 109 3.76 9.18 -8.06
CA LYS A 109 5.15 9.65 -8.01
C LYS A 109 5.70 9.90 -9.42
N VAL A 110 5.53 8.95 -10.34
CA VAL A 110 5.95 9.09 -11.74
C VAL A 110 5.26 10.29 -12.37
N LEU A 111 3.94 10.42 -12.24
CA LEU A 111 3.19 11.57 -12.77
C LEU A 111 3.66 12.92 -12.19
N LYS A 112 4.06 12.94 -10.91
CA LYS A 112 4.62 14.14 -10.28
C LYS A 112 5.99 14.50 -10.84
N GLU A 113 6.84 13.51 -11.08
CA GLU A 113 8.15 13.69 -11.73
C GLU A 113 7.98 14.22 -13.15
N LEU A 114 7.11 13.61 -13.97
CA LEU A 114 6.74 14.13 -15.29
C LEU A 114 6.29 15.58 -15.23
N LYS A 115 5.35 15.91 -14.33
CA LYS A 115 4.87 17.28 -14.16
C LYS A 115 6.01 18.24 -13.80
N SER A 116 6.95 17.81 -12.94
CA SER A 116 8.10 18.62 -12.57
C SER A 116 9.00 18.88 -13.78
N THR A 117 9.36 17.83 -14.53
CA THR A 117 10.20 17.92 -15.74
C THR A 117 9.61 18.92 -16.74
N TRP A 118 8.32 18.78 -17.06
CA TRP A 118 7.65 19.65 -18.03
C TRP A 118 7.35 21.06 -17.51
N SER A 119 7.40 21.28 -16.19
CA SER A 119 7.24 22.62 -15.62
C SER A 119 8.50 23.49 -15.75
N SER A 120 9.67 22.87 -15.93
CA SER A 120 10.97 23.55 -16.07
C SER A 120 11.54 23.49 -17.48
N MET A 121 11.02 22.64 -18.36
CA MET A 121 11.49 22.53 -19.73
C MET A 121 11.06 23.74 -20.57
N GLU A 122 12.01 24.30 -21.31
CA GLU A 122 11.81 25.44 -22.20
C GLU A 122 12.44 25.16 -23.56
N PHE A 123 11.83 25.68 -24.62
CA PHE A 123 12.40 25.61 -25.95
C PHE A 123 13.61 26.54 -26.09
N GLN A 124 14.70 26.02 -26.68
CA GLN A 124 15.86 26.83 -27.01
C GLN A 124 15.69 27.52 -28.37
N TYR A 125 16.18 28.75 -28.49
CA TYR A 125 16.12 29.52 -29.73
C TYR A 125 17.51 30.02 -30.13
N GLU A 126 17.76 30.09 -31.44
CA GLU A 126 18.96 30.69 -32.03
C GLU A 126 18.57 31.74 -33.07
N LEU A 127 19.40 32.77 -33.26
CA LEU A 127 19.10 33.83 -34.21
C LEU A 127 19.52 33.44 -35.62
N HIS A 128 18.63 33.65 -36.60
CA HIS A 128 18.96 33.43 -38.01
C HIS A 128 20.09 34.39 -38.46
N PRO A 129 21.22 33.90 -39.00
CA PRO A 129 22.44 34.71 -39.25
C PRO A 129 22.24 35.93 -40.15
N ARG A 130 21.24 35.91 -41.03
CA ARG A 130 20.98 36.97 -42.03
C ARG A 130 19.82 37.90 -41.69
N THR A 131 18.93 37.50 -40.78
CA THR A 131 17.64 38.20 -40.56
C THR A 131 17.39 38.50 -39.09
N ASN A 132 18.22 37.99 -38.17
CA ASN A 132 18.04 38.08 -36.71
C ASN A 132 16.67 37.61 -36.21
N ILE A 133 15.99 36.74 -36.97
CA ILE A 133 14.72 36.13 -36.54
C ILE A 133 15.05 34.95 -35.62
N PRO A 134 14.42 34.82 -34.44
CA PRO A 134 14.61 33.67 -33.57
C PRO A 134 14.03 32.40 -34.23
N LEU A 135 14.89 31.42 -34.42
CA LEU A 135 14.58 30.08 -34.90
C LEU A 135 14.58 29.12 -33.71
N LEU A 136 13.66 28.17 -33.72
CA LEU A 136 13.67 27.08 -32.76
C LEU A 136 14.90 26.21 -33.01
N LYS A 137 15.71 26.00 -31.97
CA LYS A 137 16.84 25.08 -32.00
C LYS A 137 16.32 23.68 -31.66
N SER A 138 16.74 22.69 -32.44
CA SER A 138 16.48 21.28 -32.10
C SER A 138 17.31 20.92 -30.88
N ASP A 139 16.63 20.61 -29.78
CA ASP A 139 17.25 20.15 -28.54
C ASP A 139 17.07 18.63 -28.46
N GLU A 140 18.14 17.88 -28.71
CA GLU A 140 18.12 16.42 -28.71
C GLU A 140 17.74 15.87 -27.33
N GLU A 141 18.19 16.50 -26.25
CA GLU A 141 17.87 16.10 -24.87
C GLU A 141 16.38 16.28 -24.57
N LEU A 142 15.78 17.37 -25.09
CA LEU A 142 14.33 17.60 -24.97
C LEU A 142 13.53 16.51 -25.68
N ILE A 143 13.94 16.14 -26.89
CA ILE A 143 13.26 15.12 -27.69
C ILE A 143 13.41 13.74 -27.03
N GLU A 144 14.61 13.37 -26.59
CA GLU A 144 14.86 12.12 -25.87
C GLU A 144 14.00 12.03 -24.60
N THR A 145 13.97 13.09 -23.80
CA THR A 145 13.12 13.16 -22.60
C THR A 145 11.63 13.05 -22.93
N LEU A 146 11.18 13.61 -24.07
CA LEU A 146 9.80 13.47 -24.53
C LEU A 146 9.45 12.02 -24.85
N GLU A 147 10.30 11.36 -25.63
CA GLU A 147 10.12 9.97 -26.04
C GLU A 147 10.14 9.03 -24.84
N ASP A 148 11.08 9.20 -23.91
CA ASP A 148 11.16 8.44 -22.67
C ASP A 148 9.91 8.61 -21.79
N ASN A 149 9.47 9.85 -21.61
CA ASN A 149 8.24 10.15 -20.86
C ASN A 149 7.01 9.53 -21.52
N GLN A 150 6.95 9.50 -22.85
CA GLN A 150 5.87 8.85 -23.59
C GLN A 150 5.87 7.33 -23.38
N VAL A 151 7.03 6.69 -23.42
CA VAL A 151 7.17 5.24 -23.14
C VAL A 151 6.77 4.94 -21.69
N GLN A 152 7.21 5.75 -20.73
CA GLN A 152 6.80 5.61 -19.32
C GLN A 152 5.28 5.68 -19.15
N LEU A 153 4.63 6.67 -19.77
CA LEU A 153 3.17 6.79 -19.72
C LEU A 153 2.44 5.61 -20.39
N GLN A 154 2.96 5.10 -21.51
CA GLN A 154 2.42 3.89 -22.15
C GLN A 154 2.51 2.66 -21.25
N ASN A 155 3.61 2.51 -20.53
CA ASN A 155 3.79 1.43 -19.56
C ASN A 155 2.82 1.57 -18.37
N LEU A 156 2.57 2.80 -17.90
CA LEU A 156 1.56 3.02 -16.85
C LEU A 156 0.15 2.66 -17.30
N MET A 157 -0.23 2.99 -18.54
CA MET A 157 -1.57 2.68 -19.07
C MET A 157 -1.82 1.19 -19.29
N THR A 158 -0.78 0.43 -19.59
CA THR A 158 -0.87 -1.02 -19.80
C THR A 158 -0.73 -1.82 -18.50
N SER A 159 -0.26 -1.19 -17.43
CA SER A 159 -0.18 -1.78 -16.10
C SER A 159 -1.58 -1.89 -15.48
N LYS A 160 -1.99 -3.12 -15.15
CA LYS A 160 -3.24 -3.41 -14.41
C LYS A 160 -3.08 -3.24 -12.90
#